data_AF-A0A0R2XML6-F1
#
_entry.id   AF-A0A0R2XML6-F1
#
_cell.length_a   1.000
_cell.length_b   1.000
_cell.length_c   1.000
_cell.angle_alpha   90.00
_cell.angle_beta   90.00
_cell.angle_gamma   90.00
#
_symmetry.space_group_name_H-M   'P 1'
#
loop_
_entity.id
_entity.type
_entity.pdbx_description
1 polymer ?
#
loop_
_entity_poly.entity_id
_entity_poly.type
_entity_poly.pdbx_seq_one_letter_code
_entity_poly.pdbx_strand_id
1 'polypeptide(L)'
;MDCSNQLVAITAQVMKFYTYIWMTLVAVATVRAAEPASYSVTFSTYALRALETENLYYADAPESLTKLEFRKKSRSDHYQATIQSEDGTLRIYRRNATSAKKTPAILVGRIRIEPTNVPLLLLITQGSDRTNDTINAYAIDDSQHNFPLGSIRLVNIAGIDVFAKIGTAQIALENEGISQAYTEGNRDPLGISIAAKGNNRYHLLYKNNIRITSGSRSLLILTPPTREGSIRIGGQLLMESPNEIKE
;
A
#
# COMPACT_ATOMS: atom_id res chain seq x y z
N MET A 1 54.36 53.17 37.78
CA MET A 1 54.01 52.21 36.73
C MET A 1 53.46 50.99 37.42
N ASP A 2 52.14 50.85 37.42
CA ASP A 2 51.41 49.94 38.32
C ASP A 2 50.64 48.94 37.46
N CYS A 3 51.35 47.92 36.97
CA CYS A 3 50.84 46.91 36.03
C CYS A 3 50.06 45.76 36.72
N SER A 4 49.80 45.84 38.03
CA SER A 4 49.23 44.71 38.78
C SER A 4 47.70 44.68 38.85
N ASN A 5 47.02 45.80 38.55
CA ASN A 5 45.57 45.91 38.77
C ASN A 5 44.70 45.65 37.53
N GLN A 6 45.28 45.47 36.33
CA GLN A 6 44.51 45.18 35.11
C GLN A 6 44.30 43.67 34.84
N LEU A 7 45.13 42.78 35.41
CA LEU A 7 45.00 41.34 35.13
C LEU A 7 43.87 40.64 35.90
N VAL A 8 43.45 41.18 37.05
CA VAL A 8 42.41 40.55 37.89
C VAL A 8 41.00 40.87 37.40
N ALA A 9 40.80 41.99 36.71
CA ALA A 9 39.49 42.39 36.19
C ALA A 9 39.06 41.57 34.95
N ILE A 10 40.02 41.11 34.13
CA ILE A 10 39.73 40.41 32.87
C ILE A 10 39.32 38.94 33.13
N THR A 11 39.89 38.28 34.14
CA THR A 11 39.59 36.87 34.45
C THR A 11 38.21 36.66 35.06
N ALA A 12 37.69 37.63 35.83
CA ALA A 12 36.37 37.55 36.42
C ALA A 12 35.22 37.71 35.40
N GLN A 13 35.47 38.37 34.27
CA GLN A 13 34.45 38.66 33.26
C GLN A 13 34.31 37.51 32.23
N VAL A 14 35.41 36.79 31.94
CA VAL A 14 35.39 35.60 31.07
C VAL A 14 34.66 34.43 31.74
N MET A 15 34.78 34.27 33.06
CA MET A 15 34.16 33.15 33.78
C MET A 15 32.63 33.24 33.87
N LYS A 16 32.05 34.46 33.83
CA LYS A 16 30.58 34.67 33.80
C LYS A 16 29.96 34.45 32.42
N PHE A 17 30.72 34.60 31.34
CA PHE A 17 30.24 34.32 29.98
C PHE A 17 30.13 32.82 29.70
N TYR A 18 31.04 32.01 30.22
CA TYR A 18 30.98 30.55 30.08
C TYR A 18 29.83 29.92 30.88
N THR A 19 29.40 30.51 32.00
CA THR A 19 28.28 29.99 32.79
C THR A 19 26.92 30.19 32.10
N TYR A 20 26.76 31.27 31.32
CA TYR A 20 25.54 31.50 30.55
C TYR A 20 25.44 30.61 29.30
N ILE A 21 26.57 30.31 28.65
CA ILE A 21 26.60 29.40 27.48
C ILE A 21 26.22 27.96 27.88
N TRP A 22 26.62 27.52 29.09
CA TRP A 22 26.23 26.20 29.60
C TRP A 22 24.79 26.14 30.12
N MET A 23 24.19 27.25 30.57
CA MET A 23 22.77 27.26 30.96
C MET A 23 21.80 27.35 29.79
N THR A 24 22.21 27.83 28.61
CA THR A 24 21.37 27.76 27.40
C THR A 24 21.40 26.41 26.69
N LEU A 25 22.36 25.52 27.01
CA LEU A 25 22.53 24.25 26.29
C LEU A 25 21.83 23.03 26.95
N VAL A 26 21.26 23.18 28.14
CA VAL A 26 20.58 22.06 28.85
C VAL A 26 19.06 22.05 28.60
N ALA A 27 18.52 23.08 27.95
CA ALA A 27 17.16 23.07 27.42
C ALA A 27 17.12 22.66 25.95
N VAL A 28 17.93 21.67 25.55
CA VAL A 28 17.51 20.80 24.44
C VAL A 28 16.39 19.96 25.01
N ALA A 29 15.21 20.58 25.14
CA ALA A 29 13.96 19.87 25.23
C ALA A 29 13.99 18.93 24.04
N THR A 30 14.21 17.64 24.32
CA THR A 30 13.89 16.57 23.42
C THR A 30 12.39 16.67 23.20
N VAL A 31 11.98 17.56 22.29
CA VAL A 31 10.70 17.48 21.61
C VAL A 31 10.80 16.18 20.82
N ARG A 32 10.61 15.06 21.51
CA ARG A 32 10.12 13.86 20.86
C ARG A 32 8.78 14.30 20.32
N ALA A 33 8.72 14.58 19.03
CA ALA A 33 7.46 14.70 18.33
C ALA A 33 6.67 13.44 18.72
N ALA A 34 5.64 13.61 19.55
CA ALA A 34 4.77 12.51 19.90
C ALA A 34 4.20 12.00 18.57
N GLU A 35 4.38 10.72 18.29
CA GLU A 35 3.77 10.12 17.11
C GLU A 35 2.27 10.44 17.16
N PRO A 36 1.69 10.92 16.05
CA PRO A 36 0.31 11.34 16.07
C PRO A 36 -0.56 10.14 16.46
N ALA A 37 -1.55 10.34 17.34
CA ALA A 37 -2.41 9.25 17.83
C ALA A 37 -3.19 8.54 16.70
N SER A 38 -3.36 9.23 15.58
CA SER A 38 -3.91 8.70 14.35
C SER A 38 -3.29 9.41 13.13
N TYR A 39 -3.43 8.80 11.96
CA TYR A 39 -3.06 9.39 10.68
C TYR A 39 -4.14 9.16 9.64
N SER A 40 -4.19 10.04 8.64
CA SER A 40 -5.13 9.91 7.53
C SER A 40 -4.46 9.22 6.35
N VAL A 41 -5.21 8.34 5.69
CA VAL A 41 -4.79 7.71 4.43
C VAL A 41 -5.84 7.91 3.36
N THR A 42 -5.39 8.15 2.14
CA THR A 42 -6.23 8.18 0.95
C THR A 42 -6.08 6.86 0.21
N PHE A 43 -7.19 6.23 -0.16
CA PHE A 43 -7.14 4.96 -0.89
C PHE A 43 -8.30 4.78 -1.86
N SER A 44 -8.08 4.01 -2.92
CA SER A 44 -9.14 3.44 -3.77
C SER A 44 -9.21 1.93 -3.54
N THR A 45 -10.27 1.29 -4.05
CA THR A 45 -10.47 -0.15 -3.93
C THR A 45 -10.63 -0.81 -5.29
N TYR A 46 -10.16 -2.05 -5.40
CA TYR A 46 -10.42 -2.92 -6.53
C TYR A 46 -10.71 -4.35 -6.06
N ALA A 47 -11.89 -4.86 -6.40
CA ALA A 47 -12.26 -6.24 -6.09
C ALA A 47 -11.77 -7.19 -7.18
N LEU A 48 -11.03 -8.23 -6.79
CA LEU A 48 -10.73 -9.33 -7.68
C LEU A 48 -11.99 -10.16 -7.97
N ARG A 49 -11.98 -10.86 -9.11
CA ARG A 49 -13.15 -11.66 -9.54
C ARG A 49 -13.52 -12.69 -8.46
N ALA A 50 -14.83 -12.96 -8.35
CA ALA A 50 -15.46 -13.88 -7.40
C ALA A 50 -15.65 -13.36 -5.95
N LEU A 51 -15.45 -12.07 -5.68
CA LEU A 51 -15.79 -11.46 -4.39
C LEU A 51 -17.24 -10.95 -4.36
N GLU A 52 -18.00 -11.33 -3.33
CA GLU A 52 -19.25 -10.66 -2.95
C GLU A 52 -18.91 -9.29 -2.36
N THR A 53 -19.17 -8.23 -3.12
CA THR A 53 -18.79 -6.85 -2.80
C THR A 53 -19.91 -6.04 -2.15
N GLU A 54 -21.11 -6.63 -2.05
CA GLU A 54 -22.28 -5.95 -1.52
C GLU A 54 -22.12 -5.67 -0.02
N ASN A 55 -22.48 -4.44 0.37
CA ASN A 55 -22.54 -4.02 1.77
C ASN A 55 -21.22 -4.19 2.54
N LEU A 56 -20.09 -4.02 1.86
CA LEU A 56 -18.80 -3.83 2.51
C LEU A 56 -18.62 -2.37 2.93
N TYR A 57 -18.04 -2.16 4.10
CA TYR A 57 -17.80 -0.85 4.71
C TYR A 57 -16.41 -0.80 5.33
N TYR A 58 -15.80 0.36 5.43
CA TYR A 58 -14.64 0.58 6.28
C TYR A 58 -15.00 1.49 7.45
N ALA A 59 -14.27 1.35 8.56
CA ALA A 59 -14.38 2.28 9.68
C ALA A 59 -13.47 3.49 9.43
N ASP A 60 -14.07 4.66 9.31
CA ASP A 60 -13.38 5.96 9.31
C ASP A 60 -13.23 6.53 10.73
N ALA A 61 -14.04 6.04 11.69
CA ALA A 61 -13.91 6.22 13.14
C ALA A 61 -14.55 5.01 13.88
N PRO A 62 -14.37 4.85 15.20
CA PRO A 62 -14.88 3.69 15.96
C PRO A 62 -16.39 3.42 15.83
N GLU A 63 -17.18 4.43 15.45
CA GLU A 63 -18.65 4.36 15.38
C GLU A 63 -19.24 4.70 14.01
N SER A 64 -18.43 5.12 13.03
CA SER A 64 -18.87 5.45 11.69
C SER A 64 -18.35 4.42 10.69
N LEU A 65 -19.24 4.00 9.79
CA LEU A 65 -18.95 3.03 8.73
C LEU A 65 -19.30 3.66 7.39
N THR A 66 -18.30 3.78 6.53
CA THR A 66 -18.44 4.32 5.18
C THR A 66 -18.47 3.17 4.16
N LYS A 67 -19.47 3.18 3.28
CA LYS A 67 -19.71 2.10 2.31
C LYS A 67 -18.60 2.10 1.25
N LEU A 68 -18.04 0.92 0.99
CA LEU A 68 -17.15 0.69 -0.13
C LEU A 68 -17.97 0.39 -1.38
N GLU A 69 -17.63 1.08 -2.45
CA GLU A 69 -18.17 0.85 -3.79
C GLU A 69 -17.15 0.11 -4.61
N PHE A 70 -17.62 -0.74 -5.53
CA PHE A 70 -16.76 -1.54 -6.38
C PHE A 70 -17.24 -1.45 -7.83
N ARG A 71 -16.30 -1.22 -8.74
CA ARG A 71 -16.56 -1.22 -10.18
C ARG A 71 -16.01 -2.51 -10.79
N LYS A 72 -16.70 -3.05 -11.79
CA LYS A 72 -16.39 -4.37 -12.35
C LYS A 72 -15.02 -4.44 -13.06
N LYS A 73 -14.53 -3.32 -13.60
CA LYS A 73 -13.33 -3.27 -14.46
C LYS A 73 -12.37 -2.12 -14.14
N SER A 74 -12.68 -1.31 -13.15
CA SER A 74 -11.90 -0.15 -12.73
C SER A 74 -11.90 -0.05 -11.22
N ARG A 75 -11.06 0.82 -10.68
CA ARG A 75 -11.04 1.17 -9.26
C ARG A 75 -12.28 1.99 -8.90
N SER A 76 -12.61 1.98 -7.62
CA SER A 76 -13.55 2.94 -7.04
C SER A 76 -12.98 4.37 -7.03
N ASP A 77 -13.81 5.32 -6.61
CA ASP A 77 -13.30 6.66 -6.29
C ASP A 77 -12.46 6.63 -5.01
N HIS A 78 -11.72 7.70 -4.74
CA HIS A 78 -10.89 7.80 -3.56
C HIS A 78 -11.72 7.96 -2.27
N TYR A 79 -11.30 7.23 -1.25
CA TYR A 79 -11.76 7.32 0.13
C TYR A 79 -10.70 7.97 0.99
N GLN A 80 -11.14 8.53 2.11
CA GLN A 80 -10.27 8.97 3.19
C GLN A 80 -10.62 8.21 4.47
N ALA A 81 -9.62 7.61 5.12
CA ALA A 81 -9.77 6.97 6.42
C ALA A 81 -8.85 7.62 7.44
N THR A 82 -9.27 7.60 8.71
CA THR A 82 -8.41 7.92 9.86
C THR A 82 -8.08 6.62 10.58
N ILE A 83 -6.79 6.26 10.59
CA ILE A 83 -6.28 5.03 11.20
C ILE A 83 -5.64 5.38 12.54
N GLN A 84 -5.98 4.62 13.59
CA GLN A 84 -5.34 4.78 14.89
C GLN A 84 -3.93 4.21 14.86
N SER A 85 -2.95 4.97 15.34
CA SER A 85 -1.53 4.61 15.22
C SER A 85 -1.14 3.40 16.06
N GLU A 86 -1.89 3.09 17.12
CA GLU A 86 -1.63 1.95 18.00
C GLU A 86 -1.65 0.60 17.26
N ASP A 87 -2.60 0.40 16.35
CA ASP A 87 -2.74 -0.85 15.59
C ASP A 87 -2.46 -0.71 14.09
N GLY A 88 -2.44 0.52 13.57
CA GLY A 88 -2.23 0.82 12.15
C GLY A 88 -3.18 0.08 11.21
N THR A 89 -4.36 -0.33 11.69
CA THR A 89 -5.22 -1.30 11.00
C THR A 89 -6.50 -0.65 10.49
N LEU A 90 -6.65 -0.63 9.17
CA LEU A 90 -7.93 -0.40 8.52
C LEU A 90 -8.78 -1.68 8.62
N ARG A 91 -10.01 -1.52 9.09
CA ARG A 91 -10.96 -2.62 9.31
C ARG A 91 -12.08 -2.55 8.29
N ILE A 92 -12.41 -3.71 7.71
CA ILE A 92 -13.50 -3.84 6.74
C ILE A 92 -14.60 -4.69 7.36
N TYR A 93 -15.82 -4.18 7.28
CA TYR A 93 -17.02 -4.75 7.85
C TYR A 93 -18.04 -5.09 6.78
N ARG A 94 -18.90 -6.06 7.07
CA ARG A 94 -20.09 -6.36 6.27
C ARG A 94 -21.35 -6.09 7.06
N ARG A 95 -22.34 -5.49 6.41
CA ARG A 95 -23.71 -5.37 6.95
C ARG A 95 -24.66 -6.25 6.15
N ASN A 96 -25.56 -6.93 6.85
CA ASN A 96 -26.62 -7.70 6.20
C ASN A 96 -27.74 -6.76 5.74
N ALA A 97 -27.99 -6.67 4.43
CA ALA A 97 -29.01 -5.80 3.86
C ALA A 97 -30.44 -6.22 4.19
N THR A 98 -30.69 -7.49 4.51
CA THR A 98 -32.04 -8.05 4.67
C THR A 98 -32.58 -7.96 6.10
N SER A 99 -31.80 -7.46 7.06
CA SER A 99 -32.25 -7.39 8.46
C SER A 99 -32.99 -6.08 8.75
N ALA A 100 -34.30 -6.18 8.97
CA ALA A 100 -35.15 -5.08 9.46
C ALA A 100 -34.78 -4.60 10.88
N LYS A 101 -33.87 -5.30 11.58
CA LYS A 101 -33.24 -4.87 12.83
C LYS A 101 -31.79 -4.48 12.57
N LYS A 102 -31.30 -3.45 13.29
CA LYS A 102 -29.89 -3.02 13.39
C LYS A 102 -28.98 -4.20 13.81
N THR A 103 -28.72 -5.16 12.93
CA THR A 103 -27.71 -6.19 13.18
C THR A 103 -26.36 -5.48 13.19
N PRO A 104 -25.51 -5.75 14.20
CA PRO A 104 -24.19 -5.15 14.24
C PRO A 104 -23.39 -5.56 13.00
N ALA A 105 -22.55 -4.65 12.51
CA ALA A 105 -21.68 -4.97 11.38
C ALA A 105 -20.66 -6.03 11.80
N ILE A 106 -20.42 -7.00 10.91
CA ILE A 106 -19.49 -8.10 11.17
C ILE A 106 -18.14 -7.71 10.60
N LEU A 107 -17.07 -7.83 11.38
CA LEU A 107 -15.71 -7.62 10.88
C LEU A 107 -15.35 -8.78 9.94
N VAL A 108 -15.03 -8.47 8.69
CA VAL A 108 -14.71 -9.47 7.64
C VAL A 108 -13.27 -9.36 7.14
N GLY A 109 -12.59 -8.23 7.37
CA GLY A 109 -11.22 -8.04 6.91
C GLY A 109 -10.45 -7.04 7.77
N ARG A 110 -9.12 -7.19 7.76
CA ARG A 110 -8.16 -6.28 8.40
C ARG A 110 -6.98 -6.09 7.47
N ILE A 111 -6.47 -4.87 7.40
CA ILE A 111 -5.25 -4.57 6.68
C ILE A 111 -4.42 -3.57 7.49
N ARG A 112 -3.14 -3.90 7.70
CA ARG A 112 -2.18 -2.98 8.28
C ARG A 112 -1.70 -2.02 7.20
N ILE A 113 -1.76 -0.73 7.47
CA ILE A 113 -1.35 0.34 6.57
C ILE A 113 -0.41 1.23 7.35
N GLU A 114 0.86 1.33 6.97
CA GLU A 114 1.78 2.25 7.64
C GLU A 114 1.44 3.72 7.30
N PRO A 115 1.79 4.69 8.16
CA PRO A 115 1.60 6.11 7.87
C PRO A 115 2.20 6.50 6.52
N THR A 116 1.37 7.09 5.65
CA THR A 116 1.79 7.45 4.30
C THR A 116 1.01 8.64 3.76
N ASN A 117 1.67 9.44 2.92
CA ASN A 117 1.07 10.54 2.18
C ASN A 117 0.81 10.20 0.71
N VAL A 118 1.11 8.97 0.28
CA VAL A 118 0.79 8.51 -1.08
C VAL A 118 -0.60 7.88 -1.13
N PRO A 119 -1.37 8.09 -2.21
CA PRO A 119 -2.63 7.39 -2.40
C PRO A 119 -2.35 5.88 -2.54
N LEU A 120 -3.22 5.07 -1.93
CA LEU A 120 -3.13 3.62 -1.97
C LEU A 120 -4.20 3.02 -2.87
N LEU A 121 -3.91 1.87 -3.44
CA LEU A 121 -4.91 0.96 -4.00
C LEU A 121 -5.04 -0.25 -3.08
N LEU A 122 -6.25 -0.51 -2.60
CA LEU A 122 -6.57 -1.73 -1.87
C LEU A 122 -7.13 -2.79 -2.82
N LEU A 123 -6.36 -3.86 -3.03
CA LEU A 123 -6.85 -5.05 -3.72
C LEU A 123 -7.60 -5.93 -2.74
N ILE A 124 -8.90 -6.15 -2.97
CA ILE A 124 -9.75 -6.95 -2.09
C ILE A 124 -10.05 -8.30 -2.74
N THR A 125 -9.87 -9.37 -1.97
CA THR A 125 -10.10 -10.76 -2.41
C THR A 125 -10.91 -11.51 -1.38
N GLN A 126 -11.55 -12.61 -1.79
CA GLN A 126 -12.10 -13.56 -0.83
C GLN A 126 -10.96 -14.16 0.00
N GLY A 127 -11.22 -14.40 1.29
CA GLY A 127 -10.32 -15.10 2.19
C GLY A 127 -10.12 -16.57 1.78
N SER A 128 -9.10 -17.21 2.33
CA SER A 128 -8.78 -18.62 2.06
C SER A 128 -9.82 -19.57 2.66
N ASP A 129 -10.43 -19.17 3.78
CA ASP A 129 -11.51 -19.92 4.41
C ASP A 129 -12.83 -19.54 3.76
N ARG A 130 -13.39 -20.42 2.92
CA ARG A 130 -14.68 -20.19 2.26
C ARG A 130 -15.88 -20.38 3.18
N THR A 131 -15.68 -20.94 4.37
CA THR A 131 -16.75 -21.17 5.35
C THR A 131 -16.98 -19.93 6.21
N ASN A 132 -15.92 -19.16 6.44
CA ASN A 132 -15.99 -17.88 7.10
C ASN A 132 -16.02 -16.77 6.05
N ASP A 133 -16.98 -15.86 6.16
CA ASP A 133 -17.12 -14.72 5.26
C ASP A 133 -16.00 -13.69 5.49
N THR A 134 -14.78 -14.09 5.14
CA THR A 134 -13.54 -13.35 5.35
C THR A 134 -13.03 -12.82 4.03
N ILE A 135 -12.36 -11.67 4.09
CA ILE A 135 -11.72 -11.05 2.95
C ILE A 135 -10.25 -10.78 3.27
N ASN A 136 -9.41 -10.89 2.24
CA ASN A 136 -8.04 -10.41 2.29
C ASN A 136 -7.97 -9.06 1.57
N ALA A 137 -7.09 -8.19 2.07
CA ALA A 137 -6.86 -6.88 1.48
C ALA A 137 -5.35 -6.63 1.40
N TYR A 138 -4.90 -6.13 0.26
CA TYR A 138 -3.49 -5.80 -0.01
C TYR A 138 -3.38 -4.34 -0.39
N ALA A 139 -2.48 -3.60 0.26
CA ALA A 139 -2.28 -2.18 0.01
C ALA A 139 -1.10 -1.99 -0.94
N ILE A 140 -1.32 -1.16 -1.96
CA ILE A 140 -0.34 -0.86 -3.00
C ILE A 140 -0.19 0.65 -3.08
N ASP A 141 1.05 1.14 -3.15
CA ASP A 141 1.32 2.52 -3.56
C ASP A 141 0.79 2.76 -4.97
N ASP A 142 -0.19 3.66 -5.07
CA ASP A 142 -0.86 4.04 -6.32
C ASP A 142 -0.57 5.49 -6.73
N SER A 143 0.50 6.08 -6.19
CA SER A 143 0.97 7.40 -6.58
C SER A 143 1.41 7.42 -8.04
N GLN A 144 1.19 8.55 -8.72
CA GLN A 144 1.73 8.76 -10.07
C GLN A 144 3.26 8.71 -10.10
N HIS A 145 3.93 9.05 -8.99
CA HIS A 145 5.39 9.03 -8.92
C HIS A 145 5.94 7.61 -9.05
N ASN A 146 5.40 6.66 -8.28
CA ASN A 146 5.85 5.26 -8.27
C ASN A 146 5.11 4.40 -9.30
N PHE A 147 3.98 4.87 -9.82
CA PHE A 147 3.20 4.22 -10.85
C PHE A 147 2.68 5.22 -11.89
N PRO A 148 3.55 5.71 -12.79
CA PRO A 148 3.19 6.72 -13.78
C PRO A 148 2.31 6.16 -14.89
N LEU A 149 1.63 7.06 -15.62
CA LEU A 149 0.92 6.69 -16.85
C LEU A 149 1.89 6.07 -17.88
N GLY A 150 1.37 5.19 -18.73
CA GLY A 150 2.18 4.48 -19.72
C GLY A 150 3.00 3.34 -19.14
N SER A 151 2.63 2.83 -17.96
CA SER A 151 3.39 1.80 -17.27
C SER A 151 2.54 0.60 -16.84
N ILE A 152 3.23 -0.52 -16.60
CA ILE A 152 2.68 -1.71 -15.96
C ILE A 152 3.43 -2.04 -14.67
N ARG A 153 2.71 -2.51 -13.66
CA ARG A 153 3.27 -3.16 -12.46
C ARG A 153 2.72 -4.56 -12.31
N LEU A 154 3.53 -5.45 -11.75
CA LEU A 154 3.12 -6.79 -11.37
C LEU A 154 2.88 -6.83 -9.87
N VAL A 155 1.77 -7.44 -9.47
CA VAL A 155 1.43 -7.68 -8.06
C VAL A 155 1.34 -9.18 -7.87
N ASN A 156 2.12 -9.72 -6.93
CA ASN A 156 2.08 -11.13 -6.60
C ASN A 156 1.27 -11.37 -5.34
N ILE A 157 0.07 -11.89 -5.47
CA ILE A 157 -0.73 -12.40 -4.34
C ILE A 157 -1.08 -13.86 -4.56
N ALA A 158 -0.22 -14.58 -5.30
CA ALA A 158 -0.47 -15.96 -5.69
C ALA A 158 -0.24 -16.97 -4.55
N GLY A 159 0.28 -16.54 -3.40
CA GLY A 159 0.63 -17.40 -2.27
C GLY A 159 2.00 -18.08 -2.41
N ILE A 160 2.78 -17.75 -3.45
CA ILE A 160 4.11 -18.30 -3.72
C ILE A 160 5.02 -17.23 -4.32
N ASP A 161 6.33 -17.37 -4.13
CA ASP A 161 7.31 -16.51 -4.80
C ASP A 161 7.38 -16.84 -6.30
N VAL A 162 7.53 -15.80 -7.13
CA VAL A 162 7.59 -15.93 -8.59
C VAL A 162 8.80 -15.22 -9.17
N PHE A 163 9.20 -15.66 -10.35
CA PHE A 163 10.21 -15.03 -11.19
C PHE A 163 9.52 -14.52 -12.45
N ALA A 164 9.60 -13.22 -12.68
CA ALA A 164 9.01 -12.58 -13.85
C ALA A 164 10.09 -12.10 -14.81
N LYS A 165 9.84 -12.26 -16.10
CA LYS A 165 10.52 -11.55 -17.18
C LYS A 165 9.54 -10.58 -17.81
N ILE A 166 9.89 -9.29 -17.84
CA ILE A 166 9.06 -8.21 -18.39
C ILE A 166 9.92 -7.47 -19.42
N GLY A 167 9.63 -7.68 -20.70
CA GLY A 167 10.52 -7.28 -21.79
C GLY A 167 11.89 -7.96 -21.64
N THR A 168 12.92 -7.16 -21.39
CA THR A 168 14.29 -7.62 -21.12
C THR A 168 14.61 -7.75 -19.64
N ALA A 169 13.82 -7.12 -18.76
CA ALA A 169 14.05 -7.13 -17.32
C ALA A 169 13.63 -8.48 -16.69
N GLN A 170 14.38 -8.91 -15.68
CA GLN A 170 14.07 -10.08 -14.87
C GLN A 170 13.95 -9.65 -13.41
N ILE A 171 12.94 -10.16 -12.71
CA ILE A 171 12.72 -9.90 -11.29
C ILE A 171 12.30 -11.17 -10.57
N ALA A 172 12.76 -11.31 -9.32
CA ALA A 172 12.10 -12.15 -8.34
C ALA A 172 11.07 -11.30 -7.60
N LEU A 173 9.89 -11.86 -7.36
CA LEU A 173 8.79 -11.19 -6.69
C LEU A 173 8.26 -12.13 -5.62
N GLU A 174 8.50 -11.77 -4.37
CA GLU A 174 8.03 -12.52 -3.20
C GLU A 174 6.49 -12.54 -3.17
N ASN A 175 5.92 -13.47 -2.42
CA ASN A 175 4.49 -13.43 -2.10
C ASN A 175 4.14 -12.08 -1.44
N GLU A 176 3.01 -11.50 -1.84
CA GLU A 176 2.56 -10.14 -1.48
C GLU A 176 3.45 -9.00 -2.03
N GLY A 177 4.46 -9.33 -2.84
CA GLY A 177 5.36 -8.37 -3.45
C GLY A 177 4.73 -7.62 -4.63
N ILE A 178 5.23 -6.39 -4.84
CA ILE A 178 4.91 -5.56 -6.00
C ILE A 178 6.19 -5.15 -6.75
N SER A 179 6.15 -5.17 -8.07
CA SER A 179 7.29 -4.73 -8.88
C SER A 179 7.38 -3.20 -8.95
N GLN A 180 8.55 -2.69 -9.36
CA GLN A 180 8.65 -1.34 -9.93
C GLN A 180 7.75 -1.20 -11.17
N ALA A 181 7.51 0.04 -11.60
CA ALA A 181 6.82 0.33 -12.84
C ALA A 181 7.71 0.06 -14.06
N TYR A 182 7.14 -0.62 -15.06
CA TYR A 182 7.77 -0.85 -16.35
C TYR A 182 7.04 -0.05 -17.42
N THR A 183 7.75 0.88 -18.03
CA THR A 183 7.27 1.63 -19.19
C THR A 183 7.78 0.99 -20.47
N GLU A 184 6.96 0.99 -21.50
CA GLU A 184 7.42 0.61 -22.84
C GLU A 184 7.74 1.87 -23.64
N GLY A 185 8.99 2.01 -24.08
CA GLY A 185 9.41 3.13 -24.93
C GLY A 185 8.92 3.03 -26.39
N ASN A 186 8.41 1.86 -26.79
CA ASN A 186 7.95 1.54 -28.15
C ASN A 186 6.47 1.13 -28.17
N ARG A 187 5.85 1.19 -29.35
CA ARG A 187 4.44 0.80 -29.57
C ARG A 187 4.18 -0.71 -29.59
N ASP A 188 5.24 -1.51 -29.43
CA ASP A 188 5.15 -2.96 -29.49
C ASP A 188 4.45 -3.52 -28.24
N PRO A 189 4.03 -4.79 -28.25
CA PRO A 189 3.53 -5.44 -27.04
C PRO A 189 4.68 -5.88 -26.11
N LEU A 190 4.60 -5.49 -24.83
CA LEU A 190 5.53 -5.94 -23.80
C LEU A 190 5.34 -7.43 -23.48
N GLY A 191 6.37 -8.22 -23.76
CA GLY A 191 6.38 -9.65 -23.43
C GLY A 191 6.54 -9.88 -21.93
N ILE A 192 5.62 -10.63 -21.33
CA ILE A 192 5.63 -10.99 -19.90
C ILE A 192 5.62 -12.51 -19.77
N SER A 193 6.54 -13.04 -18.96
CA SER A 193 6.60 -14.46 -18.60
C SER A 193 6.80 -14.60 -17.09
N ILE A 194 6.00 -15.44 -16.45
CA ILE A 194 6.07 -15.71 -15.01
C ILE A 194 6.36 -17.19 -14.80
N ALA A 195 7.34 -17.49 -13.96
CA ALA A 195 7.67 -18.84 -13.54
C ALA A 195 7.76 -18.94 -12.01
N ALA A 196 7.56 -20.12 -11.45
CA ALA A 196 7.87 -20.39 -10.05
C ALA A 196 8.82 -21.58 -9.94
N LYS A 197 9.60 -21.62 -8.86
CA LYS A 197 10.50 -22.73 -8.56
C LYS A 197 9.71 -23.86 -7.91
N GLY A 198 9.64 -25.01 -8.59
CA GLY A 198 9.24 -26.28 -7.97
C GLY A 198 10.46 -27.00 -7.39
N ASN A 199 10.28 -28.24 -6.94
CA ASN A 199 11.33 -29.01 -6.26
C ASN A 199 12.65 -29.10 -7.07
N ASN A 200 12.56 -29.43 -8.36
CA ASN A 200 13.75 -29.69 -9.21
C ASN A 200 13.80 -28.86 -10.50
N ARG A 201 12.80 -28.00 -10.76
CA ARG A 201 12.75 -27.20 -11.98
C ARG A 201 11.87 -25.96 -11.82
N TYR A 202 12.05 -25.01 -12.73
CA TYR A 202 11.13 -23.90 -12.89
C TYR A 202 9.92 -24.31 -13.73
N HIS A 203 8.74 -23.86 -13.32
CA HIS A 203 7.49 -24.08 -14.03
C HIS A 203 7.02 -22.74 -14.59
N LEU A 204 6.83 -22.65 -15.91
CA LEU A 204 6.20 -21.49 -16.54
C LEU A 204 4.71 -21.48 -16.16
N LEU A 205 4.28 -20.41 -15.51
CA LEU A 205 2.92 -20.26 -14.98
C LEU A 205 2.06 -19.35 -15.84
N TYR A 206 2.67 -18.32 -16.42
CA TYR A 206 2.00 -17.33 -17.27
C TYR A 206 2.94 -16.88 -18.38
N LYS A 207 2.41 -16.68 -19.59
CA LYS A 207 3.14 -16.04 -20.69
C LYS A 207 2.14 -15.30 -21.57
N ASN A 208 2.35 -14.00 -21.74
CA ASN A 208 1.50 -13.18 -22.59
C ASN A 208 2.26 -11.95 -23.09
N ASN A 209 1.74 -11.32 -24.14
CA ASN A 209 2.22 -10.03 -24.61
C ASN A 209 1.14 -8.99 -24.28
N ILE A 210 1.49 -7.97 -23.50
CA ILE A 210 0.54 -6.95 -23.04
C ILE A 210 0.89 -5.62 -23.70
N ARG A 211 -0.10 -5.03 -24.38
CA ARG A 211 0.07 -3.69 -24.94
C ARG A 211 -0.22 -2.65 -23.87
N ILE A 212 0.78 -1.83 -23.56
CA ILE A 212 0.65 -0.69 -22.65
C ILE A 212 0.40 0.56 -23.49
N THR A 213 -0.62 1.36 -23.15
CA THR A 213 -0.86 2.64 -23.81
C THR A 213 -0.33 3.77 -22.93
N SER A 214 0.22 4.82 -23.55
CA SER A 214 0.86 5.95 -22.84
C SER A 214 -0.06 6.69 -21.85
N GLY A 215 -1.38 6.61 -22.04
CA GLY A 215 -2.36 7.18 -21.12
C GLY A 215 -2.84 6.23 -20.02
N SER A 216 -2.40 4.97 -20.00
CA SER A 216 -2.95 3.97 -19.09
C SER A 216 -2.01 3.59 -17.95
N ARG A 217 -2.59 3.17 -16.83
CA ARG A 217 -1.89 2.43 -15.77
C ARG A 217 -2.39 1.00 -15.78
N SER A 218 -1.46 0.05 -15.88
CA SER A 218 -1.78 -1.38 -15.96
C SER A 218 -1.25 -2.12 -14.73
N LEU A 219 -2.09 -2.91 -14.08
CA LEU A 219 -1.70 -3.83 -13.01
C LEU A 219 -1.97 -5.25 -13.46
N LEU A 220 -0.91 -6.05 -13.59
CA LEU A 220 -1.02 -7.49 -13.74
C LEU A 220 -0.98 -8.14 -12.36
N ILE A 221 -2.14 -8.56 -11.87
CA ILE A 221 -2.31 -9.15 -10.55
C ILE A 221 -2.28 -10.67 -10.69
N LEU A 222 -1.27 -11.29 -10.08
CA LEU A 222 -1.10 -12.74 -10.05
C LEU A 222 -1.86 -13.30 -8.84
N THR A 223 -2.81 -14.19 -9.08
CA THR A 223 -3.70 -14.70 -8.04
C THR A 223 -3.47 -16.18 -7.78
N PRO A 224 -3.90 -16.71 -6.62
CA PRO A 224 -3.73 -18.11 -6.31
C PRO A 224 -4.43 -19.00 -7.35
N PRO A 225 -4.00 -20.26 -7.49
CA PRO A 225 -4.67 -21.24 -8.32
C PRO A 225 -6.15 -21.40 -7.95
N THR A 226 -7.03 -21.49 -8.95
CA THR A 226 -8.47 -21.69 -8.71
C THR A 226 -8.79 -23.10 -8.16
N ARG A 227 -7.91 -24.07 -8.41
CA ARG A 227 -8.04 -25.46 -7.97
C ARG A 227 -6.94 -25.78 -6.96
N GLU A 228 -7.34 -26.39 -5.85
CA GLU A 228 -6.41 -26.91 -4.85
C GLU A 228 -5.43 -27.91 -5.49
N GLY A 229 -4.14 -27.83 -5.12
CA GLY A 229 -3.06 -28.66 -5.68
C GLY A 229 -2.59 -28.28 -7.08
N SER A 230 -3.20 -27.30 -7.76
CA SER A 230 -2.72 -26.80 -9.05
C SER A 230 -1.54 -25.85 -8.87
N ILE A 231 -0.54 -25.94 -9.73
CA ILE A 231 0.55 -24.94 -9.83
C ILE A 231 0.20 -23.76 -10.75
N ARG A 232 -0.91 -23.84 -11.50
CA ARG A 232 -1.33 -22.77 -12.41
C ARG A 232 -1.93 -21.62 -11.62
N ILE A 233 -1.22 -20.50 -11.55
CA ILE A 233 -1.71 -19.25 -10.96
C ILE A 233 -2.71 -18.56 -11.91
N GLY A 234 -3.59 -17.75 -11.34
CA GLY A 234 -4.45 -16.86 -12.10
C GLY A 234 -3.71 -15.56 -12.45
N GLY A 235 -4.25 -14.84 -13.44
CA GLY A 235 -3.79 -13.51 -13.81
C GLY A 235 -4.98 -12.61 -14.11
N GLN A 236 -5.08 -11.48 -13.40
CA GLN A 236 -6.09 -10.46 -13.65
C GLN A 236 -5.39 -9.17 -14.06
N LEU A 237 -5.66 -8.71 -15.27
CA LEU A 237 -5.16 -7.44 -15.77
C LEU A 237 -6.20 -6.35 -15.49
N LEU A 238 -5.82 -5.38 -14.66
CA LEU A 238 -6.53 -4.12 -14.49
C LEU A 238 -5.84 -3.09 -15.38
N MET A 239 -6.55 -2.57 -16.37
CA MET A 239 -6.09 -1.46 -17.20
C MET A 239 -7.04 -0.29 -16.98
N GLU A 240 -6.49 0.86 -16.62
CA GLU A 240 -7.27 2.08 -16.48
C GLU A 240 -6.79 3.11 -17.48
N SER A 241 -7.75 3.70 -18.19
CA SER A 241 -7.51 4.80 -19.12
C SER A 241 -7.57 6.16 -18.40
N PRO A 242 -7.05 7.25 -19.00
CA PRO A 242 -7.03 8.58 -18.36
C PRO A 242 -8.41 9.04 -17.91
N ASN A 243 -9.47 8.66 -18.62
CA ASN A 243 -10.85 9.06 -18.33
C ASN A 243 -11.45 8.32 -17.12
N GLU A 244 -10.79 7.27 -16.65
CA GLU A 244 -11.22 6.44 -15.50
C GLU A 244 -10.42 6.76 -14.23
N ILE A 245 -9.27 7.43 -14.37
CA ILE A 245 -8.44 7.89 -13.26
C ILE A 245 -8.90 9.31 -12.89
N LYS A 246 -9.78 9.42 -11.89
CA LYS A 246 -10.12 10.71 -11.27
C LYS A 246 -9.18 10.92 -10.08
N GLU A 247 -8.23 11.82 -10.24
CA GLU A 247 -7.38 12.30 -9.13
C GLU A 247 -8.06 13.43 -8.38
#